data_AF-A0A2D9LYF1-F1
#
_entry.id   AF-A0A2D9LYF1-F1
#
_cell.length_a   1.000
_cell.length_b   1.000
_cell.length_c   1.000
_cell.angle_alpha   90.00
_cell.angle_beta   90.00
_cell.angle_gamma   90.00
#
_symmetry.space_group_name_H-M   'P 1'
#
loop_
_entity.id
_entity.type
_entity.pdbx_description
1 polymer ?
#
loop_
_entity_poly.entity_id
_entity_poly.type
_entity_poly.pdbx_seq_one_letter_code
_entity_poly.pdbx_strand_id
1 'polypeptide(L)'
;MLRRLIDEHVDLNPELSEGPEIGFFDPGQMEQILINLAVNARDAMPTGGRPTIQTESVTLGDGSMNLDPEISPREYLKITVSDDGPGMT
;
A
#
# COMPACT_ATOMS: atom_id res chain seq x y z
N MET A 1 -3.61 0.51 -14.92
CA MET A 1 -2.25 1.02 -15.20
C MET A 1 -1.17 0.15 -14.55
N LEU A 2 -1.24 -0.08 -13.22
CA LEU A 2 -0.23 -0.83 -12.46
C LEU A 2 0.12 -2.21 -13.04
N ARG A 3 -0.86 -3.05 -13.41
CA ARG A 3 -0.59 -4.37 -14.03
C ARG A 3 0.31 -4.32 -15.29
N ARG A 4 0.39 -3.18 -16.00
CA ARG A 4 1.28 -3.02 -17.17
C ARG A 4 2.71 -2.60 -16.80
N LEU A 5 2.92 -2.08 -15.60
CA LEU A 5 4.22 -1.56 -15.12
C LEU A 5 5.06 -2.64 -14.42
N ILE A 6 4.40 -3.66 -13.84
CA ILE A 6 5.02 -4.65 -12.95
C ILE A 6 5.44 -5.94 -13.72
N ASP A 7 5.29 -5.96 -15.05
CA ASP A 7 5.72 -7.04 -15.95
C ASP A 7 5.02 -8.42 -15.77
N GLU A 8 5.32 -9.39 -16.65
CA GLU A 8 4.73 -10.74 -16.71
C GLU A 8 5.16 -11.69 -15.57
N HIS A 9 6.23 -11.34 -14.84
CA HIS A 9 6.79 -12.16 -13.78
C HIS A 9 6.17 -11.90 -12.40
N VAL A 10 5.34 -10.86 -12.27
CA VAL A 10 4.80 -10.41 -10.98
C VAL A 10 3.27 -10.32 -11.03
N ASP A 11 2.58 -11.10 -10.19
CA ASP A 11 1.12 -11.13 -10.17
C ASP A 11 0.58 -10.22 -9.06
N LEU A 12 -0.08 -9.12 -9.44
CA LEU A 12 -0.64 -8.18 -8.48
C LEU A 12 -1.86 -8.77 -7.76
N ASN A 13 -1.81 -8.80 -6.44
CA ASN A 13 -2.90 -9.26 -5.56
C ASN A 13 -3.61 -8.08 -4.86
N PRO A 14 -4.78 -7.63 -5.35
CA PRO A 14 -5.54 -6.58 -4.67
C PRO A 14 -6.43 -7.17 -3.56
N GLU A 15 -6.22 -6.70 -2.33
CA GLU A 15 -7.03 -7.02 -1.14
C GLU A 15 -7.75 -5.76 -0.67
N LEU A 16 -8.81 -5.40 -1.37
CA LEU A 16 -9.52 -4.14 -1.16
C LEU A 16 -10.69 -4.35 -0.20
N SER A 17 -10.79 -3.49 0.81
CA SER A 17 -11.94 -3.44 1.72
C SER A 17 -13.26 -3.22 0.96
N GLU A 18 -14.32 -3.91 1.39
CA GLU A 18 -15.66 -3.81 0.81
C GLU A 18 -16.44 -2.57 1.32
N GLY A 19 -15.95 -1.91 2.37
CA GLY A 19 -16.60 -0.77 3.01
C GLY A 19 -16.30 0.57 2.33
N PRO A 20 -17.11 1.61 2.56
CA PRO A 20 -16.79 2.96 2.11
C PRO A 20 -15.69 3.57 2.98
N GLU A 21 -14.45 3.19 2.71
CA GLU A 21 -13.27 3.85 3.30
C GLU A 21 -12.98 5.11 2.49
N ILE A 22 -13.62 6.22 2.88
CA ILE A 22 -13.52 7.48 2.13
C ILE A 22 -12.33 8.29 2.62
N GLY A 23 -11.27 8.33 1.81
CA GLY A 23 -10.17 9.28 1.93
C GLY A 23 -10.36 10.49 1.02
N PHE A 24 -9.83 11.64 1.43
CA PHE A 24 -9.67 12.81 0.56
C PHE A 24 -8.23 12.90 0.08
N PHE A 25 -7.99 12.66 -1.20
CA PHE A 25 -6.67 12.74 -1.83
C PHE A 25 -6.82 13.21 -3.28
N ASP A 26 -5.75 13.81 -3.81
CA ASP A 26 -5.66 14.06 -5.25
C ASP A 26 -5.45 12.72 -5.98
N PRO A 27 -6.30 12.34 -6.95
CA PRO A 27 -6.18 11.07 -7.64
C PRO A 27 -4.84 10.89 -8.37
N GLY A 28 -4.28 11.95 -8.94
CA GLY A 28 -3.01 11.91 -9.66
C GLY A 28 -1.83 11.67 -8.70
N GLN A 29 -1.83 12.33 -7.54
CA GLN A 29 -0.82 12.08 -6.51
C GLN A 29 -0.91 10.65 -5.95
N MET A 30 -2.13 10.16 -5.69
CA MET A 30 -2.31 8.79 -5.21
C MET A 30 -1.85 7.76 -6.25
N GLU A 31 -2.15 7.98 -7.52
CA GLU A 31 -1.67 7.14 -8.62
C GLU A 31 -0.14 7.14 -8.68
N GLN A 32 0.51 8.31 -8.57
CA GLN A 32 1.96 8.40 -8.57
C GLN A 32 2.61 7.66 -7.39
N ILE A 33 2.02 7.75 -6.19
CA ILE A 33 2.48 7.02 -5.01
C ILE A 33 2.41 5.51 -5.28
N LEU A 34 1.26 5.02 -5.76
CA LEU A 34 1.09 3.59 -6.05
C LEU A 34 2.04 3.10 -7.14
N ILE A 35 2.30 3.91 -8.17
CA ILE A 35 3.27 3.59 -9.23
C ILE A 35 4.68 3.42 -8.63
N ASN A 36 5.12 4.38 -7.81
CA ASN A 36 6.46 4.34 -7.23
C ASN A 36 6.64 3.11 -6.33
N LEU A 37 5.65 2.79 -5.50
CA LEU A 37 5.70 1.61 -4.64
C LEU A 37 5.66 0.31 -5.45
N ALA A 38 4.84 0.25 -6.49
CA ALA A 38 4.77 -0.93 -7.37
C ALA A 38 6.07 -1.18 -8.14
N VAL A 39 6.76 -0.11 -8.56
CA VAL A 39 8.09 -0.22 -9.18
C VAL A 39 9.11 -0.73 -8.18
N ASN A 40 9.14 -0.19 -6.95
CA ASN A 40 10.04 -0.66 -5.90
C ASN A 40 9.81 -2.13 -5.56
N ALA A 41 8.55 -2.55 -5.43
CA ALA A 41 8.16 -3.93 -5.21
C ALA A 41 8.68 -4.85 -6.32
N ARG A 42 8.45 -4.49 -7.59
CA ARG A 42 8.96 -5.24 -8.74
C ARG A 42 10.48 -5.39 -8.69
N ASP A 43 11.19 -4.29 -8.44
CA ASP A 43 12.65 -4.28 -8.44
C ASP A 43 13.22 -5.14 -7.28
N ALA A 44 12.48 -5.28 -6.18
CA ALA A 44 12.79 -6.20 -5.09
C ALA A 44 12.51 -7.68 -5.41
N MET A 45 11.77 -7.99 -6.48
CA MET A 45 11.33 -9.35 -6.85
C MET A 45 11.81 -9.76 -8.27
N PRO A 46 13.13 -9.83 -8.55
CA PRO A 46 13.66 -10.07 -9.89
C PRO A 46 13.35 -11.47 -10.47
N THR A 47 12.99 -12.44 -9.62
CA THR A 47 12.57 -13.80 -10.04
C THR A 47 11.06 -13.97 -10.13
N GLY A 48 10.30 -12.88 -9.95
CA GLY A 48 8.86 -12.88 -9.82
C GLY A 48 8.37 -12.95 -8.37
N GLY A 49 7.07 -12.72 -8.17
CA GLY A 49 6.44 -12.66 -6.84
C GLY A 49 5.00 -12.17 -6.90
N ARG A 50 4.38 -11.94 -5.73
CA ARG A 50 2.98 -11.53 -5.62
C ARG A 50 2.83 -10.31 -4.70
N PRO A 51 3.10 -9.08 -5.22
CA PRO A 51 2.91 -7.88 -4.44
C PRO A 51 1.43 -7.71 -4.14
N THR A 52 1.14 -7.32 -2.91
CA THR A 52 -0.22 -7.17 -2.41
C THR A 52 -0.49 -5.70 -2.14
N ILE A 53 -1.62 -5.20 -2.65
CA ILE A 53 -2.14 -3.88 -2.31
C ILE A 53 -3.38 -4.10 -1.47
N GLN A 54 -3.32 -3.68 -0.21
CA GLN A 54 -4.41 -3.85 0.75
C GLN A 54 -4.98 -2.48 1.15
N THR A 55 -6.31 -2.39 1.27
CA THR A 55 -6.97 -1.25 1.92
C THR A 55 -7.73 -1.71 3.14
N GLU A 56 -7.61 -0.98 4.25
CA GLU A 56 -8.35 -1.24 5.47
C GLU A 56 -8.56 0.04 6.29
N SER A 57 -9.68 0.13 6.99
CA SER A 57 -9.90 1.08 8.07
C SER A 57 -9.11 0.65 9.31
N VAL A 58 -8.31 1.58 9.85
CA VAL A 58 -7.57 1.38 11.10
C VAL A 58 -7.87 2.53 12.06
N THR A 59 -8.09 2.20 13.33
CA THR A 59 -8.13 3.21 14.40
C THR A 59 -6.72 3.44 14.91
N LEU A 60 -6.23 4.67 14.80
CA LEU A 60 -4.93 5.07 15.32
C LEU A 60 -5.12 5.98 16.53
N GLY A 61 -4.14 6.02 17.43
CA GLY A 61 -4.08 6.96 18.55
C GLY A 61 -4.83 6.54 19.83
N ASP A 62 -5.20 5.27 19.99
CA ASP A 62 -5.81 4.74 21.22
C ASP A 62 -4.81 4.53 22.38
N GLY A 63 -3.53 4.88 22.18
CA GLY A 63 -2.45 4.70 23.14
C GLY A 63 -1.79 3.32 23.12
N SER A 64 -2.25 2.39 22.25
CA SER A 64 -1.66 1.06 22.10
C SER A 64 -0.45 1.02 21.16
N MET A 65 -0.23 2.07 20.37
CA MET A 65 0.88 2.21 19.43
C MET A 65 1.72 3.46 19.73
N ASN A 66 3.05 3.33 19.62
CA ASN A 66 3.98 4.47 19.59
C ASN A 66 3.87 5.17 18.23
N LEU A 67 2.77 5.92 18.05
CA LEU A 67 2.52 6.70 16.84
C LEU A 67 3.17 8.08 16.95
N ASP A 68 3.37 8.71 15.79
CA ASP A 68 3.77 10.10 15.72
C ASP A 68 2.79 10.98 16.54
N PRO A 69 3.27 11.87 17.42
CA PRO A 69 2.42 12.76 18.22
C PRO A 69 1.44 13.61 17.39
N GLU A 70 1.70 13.81 16.10
CA GLU A 70 0.80 14.53 15.18
C GLU A 70 -0.42 13.71 14.74
N ILE A 71 -0.42 12.39 14.98
CA ILE A 71 -1.54 11.50 14.63
C ILE A 71 -2.63 11.62 15.71
N SER A 72 -3.70 12.35 15.37
CA SER A 72 -4.87 12.48 16.23
C SER A 72 -5.63 11.15 16.35
N PRO A 73 -6.19 10.81 17.51
CA PRO A 73 -6.97 9.58 17.67
C PRO A 73 -8.25 9.59 16.81
N ARG A 74 -8.31 8.76 15.76
CA ARG A 74 -9.47 8.59 14.87
C ARG A 74 -9.31 7.38 13.95
N GLU A 75 -10.32 7.15 13.12
CA GLU A 75 -10.26 6.20 12.00
C GLU A 75 -9.47 6.79 10.82
N TYR A 76 -8.63 5.96 10.22
CA TYR A 76 -7.81 6.27 9.05
C TYR A 76 -7.99 5.18 8.00
N LEU A 77 -8.03 5.57 6.73
CA LEU A 77 -7.81 4.65 5.62
C LEU A 77 -6.32 4.32 5.58
N LYS A 78 -5.98 3.05 5.75
CA LYS A 78 -4.63 2.51 5.57
C LYS A 78 -4.55 1.82 4.22
N ILE A 79 -3.55 2.22 3.44
CA ILE A 79 -3.19 1.57 2.19
C ILE A 79 -1.83 0.92 2.41
N THR A 80 -1.78 -0.40 2.28
CA THR A 80 -0.55 -1.18 2.43
C THR A 80 -0.10 -1.68 1.06
N VAL A 81 1.17 -1.50 0.73
CA VAL A 81 1.82 -2.15 -0.42
C VAL A 81 2.90 -3.07 0.14
N SER A 82 2.74 -4.36 -0.07
CA SER A 82 3.68 -5.39 0.39
C SER A 82 4.26 -6.12 -0.81
N ASP A 83 5.52 -6.52 -0.70
CA ASP A 83 6.22 -7.37 -1.66
C ASP A 83 6.84 -8.60 -0.97
N ASP A 84 7.15 -9.61 -1.75
CA ASP A 84 7.81 -10.85 -1.29
C ASP A 84 9.34 -10.78 -1.47
N GLY A 85 9.89 -9.58 -1.66
CA GLY A 85 11.31 -9.35 -1.87
C GLY A 85 12.15 -9.63 -0.62
N PRO A 86 13.49 -9.53 -0.74
CA PRO A 86 14.41 -9.82 0.37
C PRO A 86 14.38 -8.78 1.51
N GLY A 87 13.55 -7.72 1.38
CA GLY A 87 13.45 -6.63 2.33
C GLY A 87 14.55 -5.57 2.18
N MET A 88 14.57 -4.62 3.12
CA MET A 88 15.57 -3.55 3.20
C MET A 88 16.53 -3.81 4.37
N THR A 89 17.82 -3.57 4.15
CA THR A 89 18.87 -3.64 5.19
C THR A 89 19.11 -2.31 5.86
#